data_AF-A0A058ZB05-F1
#
_entry.id   AF-A0A058ZB05-F1
#
_cell.length_a   1.000
_cell.length_b   1.000
_cell.length_c   1.000
_cell.angle_alpha   90.00
_cell.angle_beta   90.00
_cell.angle_gamma   90.00
#
_symmetry.space_group_name_H-M   'P 1'
#
loop_
_entity.id
_entity.type
_entity.pdbx_description
1 polymer ?
#
loop_
_entity_poly.entity_id
_entity_poly.type
_entity_poly.pdbx_seq_one_letter_code
_entity_poly.pdbx_strand_id
1 'polypeptide(L)'
;MCAEPIYPEVVLSSAPGKVILSGEHAVVHFKTAIAVSVDLRTFVSIHVEPFAGLGEATIALDMPDVRLDSALLSCAKIAALGPGLPSDAEAACSPLEMTDHTREAFDAASKAFVENPASLSLASVDAKQSSTPLPQSALALTGFLFLVRHLLVDKLTELGLLANVSVHSTLPIGAGLGSSASYATALSAALLKWRVLLAAPDTPAKWFHSAAFRDLVNQWSFRAEQLIHGTPSGVDNFVSTFGGTVAFRRGEAPVSMPPLPAFLRFIVTNTRVPRSTRALVEKVASNLAEFPTVVGPVLDAIQGISDAYVELLAPLGPTGGADLDHPAMCAFLAKFAKLMTINNHLLSSVGVGHASIDRVADIAGSLGQCATKLTGAGGGGCVISLVPEPVAPDTQAQVAAVVDAVSTGLREAGFAPFETRLGGPGVLFYDLADDLPGAGPEDDPHALRSAMHAACSDHKFWVEIE
;
A
#
# COMPACT_ATOMS: atom_id res chain seq x y z
N MET A 1 33.21 30.87 -10.44
CA MET A 1 32.90 29.49 -10.04
C MET A 1 31.39 29.39 -10.06
N CYS A 2 30.82 28.74 -11.07
CA CYS A 2 29.40 28.41 -11.03
C CYS A 2 29.26 27.37 -9.93
N ALA A 3 28.46 27.67 -8.90
CA ALA A 3 28.14 26.68 -7.88
C ALA A 3 27.54 25.46 -8.58
N GLU A 4 28.03 24.26 -8.26
CA GLU A 4 27.41 23.03 -8.74
C GLU A 4 25.95 23.01 -8.27
N PRO A 5 24.99 22.59 -9.12
CA PRO A 5 23.60 22.53 -8.74
C PRO A 5 23.44 21.57 -7.55
N ILE A 6 22.89 22.06 -6.44
CA ILE A 6 22.59 21.24 -5.27
C ILE A 6 21.28 20.50 -5.56
N TYR A 7 21.34 19.19 -5.66
CA TYR A 7 20.17 18.32 -5.78
C TYR A 7 20.24 17.21 -4.71
N PRO A 8 19.10 16.70 -4.24
CA PRO A 8 19.08 15.57 -3.31
C PRO A 8 19.58 14.31 -4.03
N GLU A 9 20.71 13.77 -3.54
CA GLU A 9 21.34 12.57 -4.10
C GLU A 9 20.47 11.33 -3.89
N VAL A 10 19.87 11.18 -2.70
CA VAL A 10 19.07 9.98 -2.39
C VAL A 10 17.77 10.32 -1.67
N VAL A 11 16.68 9.68 -2.10
CA VAL A 11 15.38 9.72 -1.43
C VAL A 11 14.86 8.31 -1.27
N LEU A 12 14.52 7.94 -0.02
CA LEU A 12 13.89 6.67 0.32
C LEU A 12 12.52 6.91 0.96
N SER A 13 11.52 6.18 0.48
CA SER A 13 10.17 6.18 1.06
C SER A 13 9.57 4.79 1.08
N SER A 14 8.56 4.60 1.92
CA SER A 14 7.74 3.39 1.92
C SER A 14 6.28 3.68 2.22
N ALA A 15 5.39 2.83 1.72
CA ALA A 15 3.97 2.87 2.07
C ALA A 15 3.47 1.46 2.43
N PRO A 16 2.53 1.31 3.38
CA PRO A 16 1.93 0.04 3.73
C PRO A 16 0.87 -0.37 2.70
N GLY A 17 0.55 -1.66 2.70
CA GLY A 17 -0.69 -2.16 2.13
C GLY A 17 -1.90 -1.88 3.02
N LYS A 18 -3.02 -2.51 2.68
CA LYS A 18 -4.25 -2.49 3.48
C LYS A 18 -4.92 -3.85 3.57
N VAL A 19 -5.70 -4.03 4.63
CA VAL A 19 -6.70 -5.09 4.78
C VAL A 19 -8.05 -4.48 5.13
N ILE A 20 -9.12 -5.20 4.85
CA ILE A 20 -10.47 -4.82 5.28
C ILE A 20 -10.81 -5.62 6.54
N LEU A 21 -11.11 -4.91 7.63
CA LEU A 21 -11.52 -5.49 8.89
C LEU A 21 -13.02 -5.85 8.85
N SER A 22 -13.84 -4.97 8.27
CA SER A 22 -15.26 -5.22 8.00
C SER A 22 -15.80 -4.39 6.84
N GLY A 23 -16.97 -4.76 6.32
CA GLY A 23 -17.67 -4.04 5.25
C GLY A 23 -17.32 -4.48 3.84
N GLU A 24 -16.63 -5.62 3.68
CA GLU A 24 -16.40 -6.23 2.37
C GLU A 24 -17.73 -6.46 1.64
N HIS A 25 -17.77 -6.08 0.35
CA HIS A 25 -18.97 -6.07 -0.51
C HIS A 25 -20.10 -5.16 -0.05
N ALA A 26 -20.37 -5.04 1.25
CA ALA A 26 -21.39 -4.14 1.81
C ALA A 26 -21.13 -2.67 1.43
N VAL A 27 -19.86 -2.25 1.36
CA VAL A 27 -19.48 -0.89 0.94
C VAL A 27 -19.93 -0.53 -0.48
N VAL A 28 -20.02 -1.51 -1.39
CA VAL A 28 -20.53 -1.29 -2.75
C VAL A 28 -22.01 -0.89 -2.71
N HIS A 29 -22.72 -1.33 -1.66
CA HIS A 29 -24.13 -1.09 -1.36
C HIS A 29 -24.32 -0.02 -0.26
N PHE A 30 -23.44 0.99 -0.24
CA PHE A 30 -23.53 2.18 0.63
C PHE A 30 -23.45 1.89 2.14
N LYS A 31 -22.92 0.73 2.53
CA LYS A 31 -22.57 0.45 3.93
C LYS A 31 -21.16 0.94 4.26
N THR A 32 -20.85 1.02 5.55
CA THR A 32 -19.53 1.33 6.06
C THR A 32 -18.59 0.14 5.85
N ALA A 33 -17.35 0.42 5.47
CA ALA A 33 -16.23 -0.48 5.58
C ALA A 33 -15.15 0.12 6.48
N ILE A 34 -14.45 -0.75 7.20
CA ILE A 34 -13.30 -0.39 8.02
C ILE A 34 -12.07 -1.02 7.37
N ALA A 35 -11.22 -0.17 6.81
CA ALA A 35 -9.94 -0.55 6.24
C ALA A 35 -8.82 -0.19 7.22
N VAL A 36 -7.78 -1.00 7.23
CA VAL A 36 -6.66 -0.86 8.16
C VAL A 36 -5.36 -1.05 7.40
N SER A 37 -4.35 -0.23 7.68
CA SER A 37 -3.01 -0.45 7.13
C SER A 37 -2.46 -1.80 7.60
N VAL A 38 -1.79 -2.51 6.70
CA VAL A 38 -1.02 -3.70 7.05
C VAL A 38 0.44 -3.38 6.82
N ASP A 39 1.28 -3.71 7.80
CA ASP A 39 2.68 -3.29 7.78
C ASP A 39 3.58 -4.19 6.90
N LEU A 40 3.01 -4.61 5.78
CA LEU A 40 3.72 -5.12 4.62
C LEU A 40 3.79 -3.94 3.65
N ARG A 41 5.00 -3.55 3.25
CA ARG A 41 5.26 -2.24 2.65
C ARG A 41 5.89 -2.36 1.27
N THR A 42 5.62 -1.37 0.43
CA THR A 42 6.39 -1.11 -0.79
C THR A 42 7.37 0.00 -0.52
N PHE A 43 8.63 -0.24 -0.88
CA PHE A 43 9.76 0.67 -0.73
C PHE A 43 10.16 1.20 -2.10
N VAL A 44 10.48 2.49 -2.16
CA VAL A 44 10.98 3.16 -3.34
C VAL A 44 12.20 3.97 -2.98
N SER A 45 13.32 3.70 -3.66
CA SER A 45 14.52 4.52 -3.62
C SER A 45 14.73 5.24 -4.94
N ILE A 46 15.16 6.49 -4.85
CA ILE A 46 15.59 7.30 -5.99
C ILE A 46 16.99 7.80 -5.66
N HIS A 47 17.97 7.40 -6.47
CA HIS A 47 19.34 7.89 -6.41
C HIS A 47 19.66 8.68 -7.67
N VAL A 48 20.10 9.92 -7.54
CA VAL A 48 20.39 10.81 -8.67
C VAL A 48 21.86 11.20 -8.68
N GLU A 49 22.50 11.05 -9.84
CA GLU A 49 23.92 11.31 -10.01
C GLU A 49 24.20 12.13 -11.29
N PRO A 50 25.31 12.90 -11.34
CA PRO A 50 25.71 13.60 -12.54
C PRO A 50 26.04 12.60 -13.65
N PHE A 51 25.55 12.84 -14.86
CA PHE A 51 25.68 11.87 -15.92
C PHE A 51 26.71 12.26 -16.98
N ALA A 52 27.94 11.72 -16.86
CA ALA A 52 29.04 12.01 -17.78
C ALA A 52 29.06 11.13 -19.06
N GLY A 53 28.05 10.28 -19.31
CA GLY A 53 28.21 9.09 -20.16
C GLY A 53 27.38 8.92 -21.45
N LEU A 54 26.08 9.28 -21.51
CA LEU A 54 25.21 8.92 -22.67
C LEU A 54 24.62 10.10 -23.47
N GLY A 55 25.01 11.34 -23.20
CA GLY A 55 24.56 12.50 -23.99
C GLY A 55 23.08 12.91 -23.82
N GLU A 56 22.28 12.16 -23.06
CA GLU A 56 20.92 12.52 -22.64
C GLU A 56 20.59 12.05 -21.21
N ALA A 57 19.70 12.77 -20.54
CA ALA A 57 19.21 12.39 -19.22
C ALA A 57 18.48 11.04 -19.29
N THR A 58 18.76 10.16 -18.33
CA THR A 58 18.32 8.75 -18.36
C THR A 58 17.76 8.34 -17.01
N ILE A 59 16.78 7.43 -17.01
CA ILE A 59 16.26 6.77 -15.81
C ILE A 59 16.58 5.28 -15.88
N ALA A 60 17.34 4.77 -14.93
CA ALA A 60 17.52 3.34 -14.71
C ALA A 60 16.45 2.86 -13.72
N LEU A 61 15.67 1.86 -14.10
CA LEU A 61 14.56 1.33 -13.32
C LEU A 61 14.79 -0.13 -12.94
N ASP A 62 14.62 -0.44 -11.65
CA ASP A 62 14.65 -1.79 -11.11
C ASP A 62 13.36 -2.10 -10.33
N MET A 63 12.57 -3.07 -10.81
CA MET A 63 11.38 -3.60 -10.13
C MET A 63 11.39 -5.14 -10.16
N PRO A 64 12.20 -5.79 -9.31
CA PRO A 64 12.38 -7.25 -9.34
C PRO A 64 11.08 -8.02 -9.09
N ASP A 65 10.19 -7.51 -8.25
CA ASP A 65 8.95 -8.21 -7.90
C ASP A 65 7.98 -8.35 -9.10
N VAL A 66 8.14 -7.51 -10.13
CA VAL A 66 7.44 -7.61 -11.42
C VAL A 66 8.37 -7.97 -12.58
N ARG A 67 9.58 -8.46 -12.30
CA ARG A 67 10.57 -8.88 -13.31
C ARG A 67 10.95 -7.80 -14.33
N LEU A 68 11.02 -6.55 -13.88
CA LEU A 68 11.56 -5.44 -14.66
C LEU A 68 12.91 -5.05 -14.08
N ASP A 69 13.93 -5.85 -14.36
CA ASP A 69 15.28 -5.61 -13.85
C ASP A 69 16.07 -4.71 -14.81
N SER A 70 16.74 -3.68 -14.28
CA SER A 70 17.71 -2.86 -15.02
C SER A 70 17.20 -2.28 -16.36
N ALA A 71 15.97 -1.76 -16.37
CA ALA A 71 15.41 -1.09 -17.54
C ALA A 71 16.00 0.32 -17.69
N LEU A 72 16.52 0.66 -18.87
CA LEU A 72 17.02 2.00 -19.15
C LEU A 72 15.99 2.78 -19.98
N LEU A 73 15.62 3.95 -19.47
CA LEU A 73 14.58 4.80 -20.03
C LEU A 73 15.16 6.17 -20.38
N SER A 74 15.10 6.53 -21.67
CA SER A 74 15.47 7.87 -22.14
C SER A 74 14.46 8.91 -21.68
N CYS A 75 14.91 9.99 -21.03
CA CYS A 75 14.03 11.08 -20.64
C CYS A 75 13.40 11.76 -21.85
N ALA A 76 14.10 11.85 -22.99
CA ALA A 76 13.56 12.42 -24.23
C ALA A 76 12.39 11.58 -24.77
N LYS A 77 12.51 10.24 -24.74
CA LYS A 77 11.42 9.34 -25.13
C LYS A 77 10.22 9.47 -24.19
N ILE A 78 10.45 9.56 -22.87
CA ILE A 78 9.35 9.76 -21.90
C ILE A 78 8.69 11.12 -22.12
N ALA A 79 9.47 12.19 -22.32
CA ALA A 79 8.95 13.53 -22.57
C ALA A 79 8.03 13.58 -23.81
N ALA A 80 8.29 12.75 -24.82
CA ALA A 80 7.46 12.62 -26.02
C ALA A 80 6.13 11.88 -25.80
N LEU A 81 5.93 11.20 -24.66
CA LEU A 81 4.67 10.49 -24.35
C LEU A 81 3.49 11.43 -24.07
N GLY A 82 3.76 12.70 -23.75
CA GLY A 82 2.72 13.68 -23.45
C GLY A 82 3.31 15.02 -22.99
N PRO A 83 2.51 16.10 -23.00
CA PRO A 83 2.95 17.38 -22.46
C PRO A 83 3.28 17.26 -20.97
N GLY A 84 4.24 18.07 -20.51
CA GLY A 84 4.56 18.19 -19.09
C GLY A 84 3.44 18.93 -18.35
N LEU A 85 3.63 19.12 -17.05
CA LEU A 85 2.76 20.03 -16.30
C LEU A 85 2.91 21.45 -16.88
N PRO A 86 1.82 22.23 -17.04
CA PRO A 86 1.91 23.65 -17.39
C PRO A 86 2.85 24.40 -16.43
N SER A 87 3.52 25.45 -16.86
CA SER A 87 4.42 26.27 -16.01
C SER A 87 3.75 26.74 -14.71
N ASP A 88 2.45 27.07 -14.78
CA ASP A 88 1.66 27.50 -13.63
C ASP A 88 1.33 26.33 -12.68
N ALA A 89 1.32 25.10 -13.20
CA ALA A 89 1.18 23.86 -12.42
C ALA A 89 2.54 23.31 -11.93
N GLU A 90 3.66 23.68 -12.55
CA GLU A 90 5.01 23.45 -11.98
C GLU A 90 5.20 24.24 -10.68
N ALA A 91 4.62 25.44 -10.59
CA ALA A 91 4.52 26.19 -9.34
C ALA A 91 3.60 25.49 -8.31
N ALA A 92 2.67 24.62 -8.74
CA ALA A 92 1.80 23.82 -7.89
C ALA A 92 2.45 22.51 -7.38
N CYS A 93 3.70 22.22 -7.78
CA CYS A 93 4.58 21.35 -7.01
C CYS A 93 5.14 22.05 -5.75
N SER A 94 4.82 23.34 -5.54
CA SER A 94 4.97 24.04 -4.27
C SER A 94 3.69 23.96 -3.42
N PRO A 95 3.80 24.00 -2.08
CA PRO A 95 2.85 23.33 -1.20
C PRO A 95 1.56 24.08 -0.83
N LEU A 96 1.14 25.10 -1.58
CA LEU A 96 0.05 25.98 -1.14
C LEU A 96 -1.17 26.11 -2.06
N GLU A 97 -1.14 25.73 -3.34
CA GLU A 97 -2.35 25.85 -4.19
C GLU A 97 -2.42 24.75 -5.26
N MET A 98 -3.04 23.62 -4.93
CA MET A 98 -3.70 22.82 -5.96
C MET A 98 -5.09 23.43 -6.21
N THR A 99 -5.24 24.14 -7.31
CA THR A 99 -6.51 24.70 -7.78
C THR A 99 -7.27 23.69 -8.63
N ASP A 100 -8.57 23.90 -8.89
CA ASP A 100 -9.32 23.05 -9.83
C ASP A 100 -8.70 23.04 -11.25
N HIS A 101 -7.95 24.09 -11.61
CA HIS A 101 -7.23 24.17 -12.88
C HIS A 101 -6.05 23.21 -13.01
N THR A 102 -5.29 22.96 -11.93
CA THR A 102 -4.24 21.92 -12.00
C THR A 102 -4.84 20.53 -12.11
N ARG A 103 -6.02 20.29 -11.51
CA ARG A 103 -6.77 19.04 -11.65
C ARG A 103 -7.30 18.83 -13.07
N GLU A 104 -7.81 19.88 -13.72
CA GLU A 104 -8.29 19.83 -15.12
C GLU A 104 -7.16 19.63 -16.13
N ALA A 105 -6.04 20.35 -16.00
CA ALA A 105 -4.86 20.19 -16.86
C ALA A 105 -4.25 18.79 -16.69
N PHE A 106 -4.25 18.29 -15.47
CA PHE A 106 -3.83 16.94 -15.12
C PHE A 106 -4.79 15.86 -15.66
N ASP A 107 -6.10 16.07 -15.57
CA ASP A 107 -7.11 15.14 -16.10
C ASP A 107 -7.04 15.08 -17.64
N ALA A 108 -6.77 16.21 -18.29
CA ALA A 108 -6.50 16.26 -19.72
C ALA A 108 -5.20 15.52 -20.10
N ALA A 109 -4.11 15.69 -19.34
CA ALA A 109 -2.84 15.01 -19.57
C ALA A 109 -2.93 13.49 -19.33
N SER A 110 -3.61 13.08 -18.25
CA SER A 110 -3.89 11.67 -17.93
C SER A 110 -4.77 11.02 -19.01
N LYS A 111 -5.83 11.71 -19.45
CA LYS A 111 -6.71 11.23 -20.52
C LYS A 111 -5.97 11.12 -21.86
N ALA A 112 -5.14 12.10 -22.22
CA ALA A 112 -4.31 12.06 -23.42
C ALA A 112 -3.27 10.92 -23.37
N PHE A 113 -2.71 10.63 -22.19
CA PHE A 113 -1.77 9.53 -21.97
C PHE A 113 -2.45 8.15 -22.07
N VAL A 114 -3.71 8.02 -21.63
CA VAL A 114 -4.50 6.77 -21.70
C VAL A 114 -5.12 6.53 -23.07
N GLU A 115 -5.58 7.57 -23.77
CA GLU A 115 -6.26 7.47 -25.07
C GLU A 115 -5.31 7.14 -26.23
N ASN A 116 -3.98 7.24 -26.01
CA ASN A 116 -2.97 6.90 -27.02
C ASN A 116 -1.97 5.83 -26.51
N PRO A 117 -2.42 4.60 -26.21
CA PRO A 117 -1.57 3.54 -25.64
C PRO A 117 -0.54 2.98 -26.64
N ALA A 118 -0.62 3.34 -27.93
CA ALA A 118 0.32 2.89 -28.96
C ALA A 118 1.77 3.36 -28.72
N SER A 119 2.00 4.37 -27.87
CA SER A 119 3.32 4.86 -27.47
C SER A 119 3.95 4.09 -26.28
N LEU A 120 3.13 3.35 -25.51
CA LEU A 120 3.48 2.64 -24.27
C LEU A 120 3.79 1.15 -24.50
N SER A 121 4.32 0.79 -25.66
CA SER A 121 4.84 -0.57 -25.86
C SER A 121 6.12 -0.73 -25.05
N LEU A 122 6.28 -1.85 -24.32
CA LEU A 122 7.58 -2.23 -23.75
C LEU A 122 8.72 -2.22 -24.79
N ALA A 123 8.40 -2.24 -26.09
CA ALA A 123 9.36 -2.14 -27.18
C ALA A 123 9.91 -0.71 -27.43
N SER A 124 9.29 0.35 -26.89
CA SER A 124 9.83 1.73 -26.96
C SER A 124 10.83 2.03 -25.85
N VAL A 125 10.81 1.19 -24.81
CA VAL A 125 11.74 1.15 -23.69
C VAL A 125 12.89 0.21 -24.04
N ASP A 126 14.12 0.70 -24.04
CA ASP A 126 15.33 -0.15 -24.23
C ASP A 126 15.62 -0.95 -22.95
N ALA A 127 14.64 -1.72 -22.48
CA ALA A 127 14.83 -2.63 -21.37
C ALA A 127 15.58 -3.86 -21.86
N LYS A 128 16.78 -4.10 -21.32
CA LYS A 128 17.45 -5.40 -21.43
C LYS A 128 16.67 -6.41 -20.58
N GLN A 129 15.59 -6.95 -21.12
CA GLN A 129 14.76 -7.93 -20.43
C GLN A 129 15.51 -9.26 -20.35
N SER A 130 15.97 -9.61 -19.16
CA SER A 130 16.55 -10.93 -18.86
C SER A 130 15.49 -12.04 -18.79
N SER A 131 14.21 -11.67 -18.61
CA SER A 131 13.11 -12.61 -18.41
C SER A 131 11.77 -12.12 -18.99
N THR A 132 10.82 -13.04 -19.20
CA THR A 132 9.46 -12.70 -19.70
C THR A 132 8.70 -11.84 -18.68
N PRO A 133 8.22 -10.64 -19.06
CA PRO A 133 7.46 -9.76 -18.18
C PRO A 133 6.16 -10.40 -17.70
N LEU A 134 5.76 -10.10 -16.46
CA LEU A 134 4.45 -10.48 -15.94
C LEU A 134 3.36 -9.54 -16.50
N PRO A 135 2.08 -9.95 -16.56
CA PRO A 135 0.99 -9.05 -16.90
C PRO A 135 0.95 -7.78 -16.03
N GLN A 136 1.35 -7.90 -14.76
CA GLN A 136 1.46 -6.81 -13.80
C GLN A 136 2.57 -5.81 -14.15
N SER A 137 3.60 -6.21 -14.91
CA SER A 137 4.72 -5.35 -15.30
C SER A 137 4.26 -4.18 -16.16
N ALA A 138 3.34 -4.41 -17.10
CA ALA A 138 2.82 -3.37 -17.98
C ALA A 138 2.00 -2.32 -17.21
N LEU A 139 1.19 -2.76 -16.25
CA LEU A 139 0.41 -1.87 -15.38
C LEU A 139 1.32 -1.05 -14.44
N ALA A 140 2.32 -1.70 -13.82
CA ALA A 140 3.30 -1.02 -12.98
C ALA A 140 4.08 0.04 -13.77
N LEU A 141 4.53 -0.31 -14.98
CA LEU A 141 5.24 0.61 -15.88
C LEU A 141 4.34 1.77 -16.34
N THR A 142 3.05 1.53 -16.58
CA THR A 142 2.10 2.61 -16.93
C THR A 142 1.99 3.63 -15.81
N GLY A 143 1.79 3.18 -14.57
CA GLY A 143 1.79 4.06 -13.39
C GLY A 143 3.14 4.75 -13.16
N PHE A 144 4.24 4.04 -13.41
CA PHE A 144 5.59 4.58 -13.32
C PHE A 144 5.79 5.75 -14.29
N LEU A 145 5.61 5.48 -15.59
CA LEU A 145 5.83 6.44 -16.67
C LEU A 145 4.95 7.68 -16.50
N PHE A 146 3.72 7.48 -16.05
CA PHE A 146 2.85 8.58 -15.68
C PHE A 146 3.46 9.47 -14.60
N LEU A 147 3.86 8.90 -13.45
CA LEU A 147 4.39 9.67 -12.34
C LEU A 147 5.72 10.34 -12.69
N VAL A 148 6.68 9.62 -13.29
CA VAL A 148 7.99 10.21 -13.62
C VAL A 148 7.91 11.24 -14.74
N ARG A 149 7.03 11.08 -15.72
CA ARG A 149 6.82 12.08 -16.78
C ARG A 149 6.50 13.44 -16.19
N HIS A 150 5.62 13.48 -15.19
CA HIS A 150 5.13 14.73 -14.62
C HIS A 150 6.00 15.22 -13.46
N LEU A 151 6.59 14.30 -12.67
CA LEU A 151 7.30 14.65 -11.44
C LEU A 151 8.82 14.62 -11.54
N LEU A 152 9.43 14.15 -12.63
CA LEU A 152 10.88 13.92 -12.66
C LEU A 152 11.57 14.34 -13.96
N VAL A 153 11.02 13.93 -15.11
CA VAL A 153 11.69 14.02 -16.43
C VAL A 153 12.18 15.41 -16.81
N ASP A 154 11.35 16.44 -16.62
CA ASP A 154 11.72 17.80 -17.05
C ASP A 154 12.95 18.31 -16.27
N LYS A 155 13.03 18.01 -14.97
CA LYS A 155 14.16 18.43 -14.11
C LYS A 155 15.42 17.61 -14.34
N LEU A 156 15.30 16.31 -14.57
CA LEU A 156 16.46 15.51 -14.96
C LEU A 156 17.05 15.97 -16.28
N THR A 157 16.19 16.36 -17.23
CA THR A 157 16.61 16.87 -18.55
C THR A 157 17.28 18.23 -18.44
N GLU A 158 16.71 19.15 -17.65
CA GLU A 158 17.29 20.48 -17.38
C GLU A 158 18.70 20.38 -16.75
N LEU A 159 18.88 19.44 -15.83
CA LEU A 159 20.12 19.28 -15.05
C LEU A 159 21.11 18.27 -15.66
N GLY A 160 20.70 17.50 -16.68
CA GLY A 160 21.54 16.48 -17.31
C GLY A 160 21.91 15.31 -16.38
N LEU A 161 20.94 14.83 -15.60
CA LEU A 161 21.17 13.83 -14.55
C LEU A 161 20.76 12.41 -14.95
N LEU A 162 21.34 11.42 -14.27
CA LEU A 162 20.88 10.03 -14.27
C LEU A 162 20.14 9.75 -12.97
N ALA A 163 18.95 9.16 -13.06
CA ALA A 163 18.20 8.69 -11.89
C ALA A 163 18.10 7.17 -11.88
N ASN A 164 18.59 6.55 -10.81
CA ASN A 164 18.40 5.14 -10.49
C ASN A 164 17.18 5.01 -9.56
N VAL A 165 16.11 4.39 -10.04
CA VAL A 165 14.88 4.17 -9.29
C VAL A 165 14.70 2.68 -9.02
N SER A 166 14.65 2.28 -7.75
CA SER A 166 14.39 0.89 -7.36
C SER A 166 13.10 0.79 -6.57
N VAL A 167 12.30 -0.23 -6.88
CA VAL A 167 11.01 -0.51 -6.23
C VAL A 167 11.00 -1.95 -5.74
N HIS A 168 10.79 -2.14 -4.44
CA HIS A 168 10.67 -3.46 -3.83
C HIS A 168 9.46 -3.53 -2.89
N SER A 169 8.79 -4.67 -2.83
CA SER A 169 7.56 -4.84 -2.06
C SER A 169 7.54 -6.12 -1.23
N THR A 170 7.30 -5.99 0.08
CA THR A 170 7.03 -7.14 0.95
C THR A 170 5.58 -7.63 0.85
N LEU A 171 4.71 -6.87 0.16
CA LEU A 171 3.33 -7.27 -0.13
C LEU A 171 3.28 -8.34 -1.24
N PRO A 172 2.52 -9.44 -1.02
CA PRO A 172 2.14 -10.34 -2.10
C PRO A 172 1.39 -9.61 -3.22
N ILE A 173 1.98 -9.58 -4.41
CA ILE A 173 1.40 -8.90 -5.58
C ILE A 173 0.09 -9.59 -5.99
N GLY A 174 -0.96 -8.79 -6.19
CA GLY A 174 -2.25 -9.26 -6.68
C GLY A 174 -3.09 -10.05 -5.66
N ALA A 175 -2.67 -10.14 -4.40
CA ALA A 175 -3.40 -10.89 -3.38
C ALA A 175 -4.61 -10.13 -2.78
N GLY A 176 -4.77 -8.86 -3.14
CA GLY A 176 -5.84 -7.98 -2.62
C GLY A 176 -5.43 -7.13 -1.42
N LEU A 177 -4.15 -7.16 -1.03
CA LEU A 177 -3.58 -6.36 0.07
C LEU A 177 -3.19 -4.93 -0.33
N GLY A 178 -3.54 -4.49 -1.54
CA GLY A 178 -3.27 -3.11 -1.98
C GLY A 178 -1.85 -2.84 -2.43
N SER A 179 -1.18 -3.84 -3.00
CA SER A 179 0.18 -3.69 -3.53
C SER A 179 0.31 -2.57 -4.56
N SER A 180 -0.70 -2.33 -5.40
CA SER A 180 -0.68 -1.24 -6.40
C SER A 180 -0.81 0.15 -5.77
N ALA A 181 -1.70 0.32 -4.79
CA ALA A 181 -1.85 1.57 -4.07
C ALA A 181 -0.65 1.88 -3.18
N SER A 182 -0.10 0.86 -2.52
CA SER A 182 1.17 0.94 -1.79
C SER A 182 2.30 1.41 -2.71
N TYR A 183 2.44 0.78 -3.88
CA TYR A 183 3.39 1.17 -4.92
C TYR A 183 3.19 2.61 -5.40
N ALA A 184 1.96 2.98 -5.81
CA ALA A 184 1.63 4.32 -6.28
C ALA A 184 1.91 5.38 -5.22
N THR A 185 1.62 5.08 -3.95
CA THR A 185 1.84 5.98 -2.81
C THR A 185 3.33 6.17 -2.54
N ALA A 186 4.09 5.09 -2.41
CA ALA A 186 5.53 5.15 -2.17
C ALA A 186 6.26 5.86 -3.32
N LEU A 187 5.90 5.55 -4.57
CA LEU A 187 6.52 6.20 -5.73
C LEU A 187 6.16 7.69 -5.81
N SER A 188 4.90 8.06 -5.61
CA SER A 188 4.47 9.47 -5.56
C SER A 188 5.21 10.23 -4.46
N ALA A 189 5.35 9.61 -3.28
CA ALA A 189 6.03 10.20 -2.13
C ALA A 189 7.52 10.46 -2.39
N ALA A 190 8.25 9.48 -2.93
CA ALA A 190 9.66 9.64 -3.26
C ALA A 190 9.87 10.76 -4.30
N LEU A 191 9.08 10.75 -5.38
CA LEU A 191 9.18 11.74 -6.45
C LEU A 191 8.85 13.16 -5.99
N LEU A 192 7.78 13.31 -5.20
CA LEU A 192 7.38 14.60 -4.62
C LEU A 192 8.41 15.12 -3.62
N LYS A 193 8.94 14.25 -2.74
CA LYS A 193 10.00 14.63 -1.80
C LYS A 193 11.24 15.11 -2.55
N TRP A 194 11.67 14.39 -3.59
CA TRP A 194 12.80 14.79 -4.44
C TRP A 194 12.57 16.16 -5.09
N ARG A 195 11.39 16.39 -5.67
CA ARG A 195 11.00 17.69 -6.26
C ARG A 195 11.04 18.84 -5.26
N VAL A 196 10.50 18.64 -4.06
CA VAL A 196 10.48 19.66 -3.01
C VAL A 196 11.90 19.99 -2.56
N LEU A 197 12.73 18.96 -2.31
CA LEU A 197 14.11 19.16 -1.88
C LEU A 197 14.97 19.82 -2.97
N LEU A 198 14.69 19.56 -4.26
CA LEU A 198 15.34 20.28 -5.35
C LEU A 198 15.00 21.78 -5.35
N ALA A 199 13.76 22.14 -5.06
CA ALA A 199 13.30 23.54 -5.04
C ALA A 199 13.67 24.27 -3.73
N ALA A 200 13.67 23.56 -2.61
CA ALA A 200 13.93 24.08 -1.28
C ALA A 200 14.74 23.06 -0.45
N PRO A 201 16.09 23.05 -0.60
CA PRO A 201 16.97 22.08 0.07
C PRO A 201 16.88 22.07 1.59
N ASP A 202 16.60 23.24 2.20
CA ASP A 202 16.49 23.40 3.65
C ASP A 202 15.10 22.99 4.21
N THR A 203 14.26 22.31 3.43
CA THR A 203 12.93 21.87 3.87
C THR A 203 13.06 20.91 5.06
N PRO A 204 12.45 21.22 6.23
CA PRO A 204 12.58 20.36 7.41
C PRO A 204 11.98 18.97 7.18
N ALA A 205 12.67 17.91 7.62
CA ALA A 205 12.20 16.52 7.48
C ALA A 205 10.75 16.31 8.00
N LYS A 206 10.42 16.91 9.14
CA LYS A 206 9.07 16.86 9.74
C LYS A 206 7.95 17.38 8.82
N TRP A 207 8.27 18.25 7.87
CA TRP A 207 7.29 18.82 6.95
C TRP A 207 6.72 17.75 6.00
N PHE A 208 7.53 16.75 5.61
CA PHE A 208 7.07 15.62 4.81
C PHE A 208 6.08 14.70 5.55
N HIS A 209 5.94 14.85 6.86
CA HIS A 209 4.93 14.16 7.67
C HIS A 209 3.66 15.00 7.90
N SER A 210 3.61 16.23 7.39
CA SER A 210 2.44 17.12 7.53
C SER A 210 1.22 16.61 6.76
N ALA A 211 0.02 16.97 7.23
CA ALA A 211 -1.23 16.63 6.55
C ALA A 211 -1.25 17.13 5.10
N ALA A 212 -0.81 18.37 4.85
CA ALA A 212 -0.78 18.96 3.52
C ALA A 212 0.08 18.17 2.52
N PHE A 213 1.28 17.74 2.93
CA PHE A 213 2.13 16.93 2.05
C PHE A 213 1.54 15.53 1.81
N ARG A 214 0.98 14.91 2.85
CA ARG A 214 0.32 13.61 2.73
C ARG A 214 -0.93 13.68 1.84
N ASP A 215 -1.72 14.75 1.92
CA ASP A 215 -2.84 15.00 1.02
C ASP A 215 -2.38 15.09 -0.45
N LEU A 216 -1.24 15.74 -0.70
CA LEU A 216 -0.64 15.80 -2.04
C LEU A 216 -0.21 14.42 -2.53
N VAL A 217 0.50 13.64 -1.70
CA VAL A 217 0.88 12.26 -2.00
C VAL A 217 -0.35 11.41 -2.31
N ASN A 218 -1.41 11.53 -1.51
CA ASN A 218 -2.64 10.78 -1.70
C ASN A 218 -3.32 11.11 -3.03
N GLN A 219 -3.32 12.39 -3.43
CA GLN A 219 -3.87 12.83 -4.71
C GLN A 219 -3.11 12.22 -5.89
N TRP A 220 -1.78 12.30 -5.92
CA TRP A 220 -0.98 11.70 -6.99
C TRP A 220 -1.12 10.17 -7.03
N SER A 221 -1.13 9.53 -5.86
CA SER A 221 -1.33 8.09 -5.71
C SER A 221 -2.70 7.64 -6.23
N PHE A 222 -3.77 8.36 -5.87
CA PHE A 222 -5.13 8.08 -6.34
C PHE A 222 -5.22 8.10 -7.86
N ARG A 223 -4.53 9.03 -8.51
CA ARG A 223 -4.54 9.18 -9.96
C ARG A 223 -3.74 8.10 -10.67
N ALA A 224 -2.58 7.72 -10.13
CA ALA A 224 -1.86 6.54 -10.61
C ALA A 224 -2.71 5.27 -10.48
N GLU A 225 -3.48 5.12 -9.39
CA GLU A 225 -4.43 4.00 -9.22
C GLU A 225 -5.58 4.05 -10.25
N GLN A 226 -6.05 5.24 -10.67
CA GLN A 226 -7.05 5.37 -11.74
C GLN A 226 -6.50 4.85 -13.08
N LEU A 227 -5.21 5.06 -13.35
CA LEU A 227 -4.57 4.52 -14.55
C LEU A 227 -4.41 3.01 -14.50
N ILE A 228 -4.03 2.47 -13.34
CA ILE A 228 -3.78 1.04 -13.16
C ILE A 228 -5.08 0.23 -13.16
N HIS A 229 -6.13 0.73 -12.49
CA HIS A 229 -7.38 -0.03 -12.21
C HIS A 229 -8.65 0.57 -12.82
N GLY A 230 -8.57 1.74 -13.45
CA GLY A 230 -9.72 2.45 -14.03
C GLY A 230 -10.52 3.22 -12.98
N THR A 231 -11.37 2.52 -12.23
CA THR A 231 -12.31 3.13 -11.26
C THR A 231 -12.02 2.71 -9.81
N PRO A 232 -10.89 3.12 -9.21
CA PRO A 232 -10.58 2.84 -7.81
C PRO A 232 -11.53 3.60 -6.87
N SER A 233 -11.75 3.03 -5.68
CA SER A 233 -12.59 3.66 -4.64
C SER A 233 -11.91 4.80 -3.89
N GLY A 234 -10.57 4.89 -3.96
CA GLY A 234 -9.76 5.83 -3.18
C GLY A 234 -9.38 5.35 -1.78
N VAL A 235 -9.98 4.26 -1.29
CA VAL A 235 -9.67 3.74 0.05
C VAL A 235 -8.25 3.21 0.13
N ASP A 236 -7.80 2.49 -0.89
CA ASP A 236 -6.51 1.81 -0.87
C ASP A 236 -5.34 2.81 -0.76
N ASN A 237 -5.31 3.85 -1.60
CA ASN A 237 -4.29 4.90 -1.53
C ASN A 237 -4.43 5.77 -0.28
N PHE A 238 -5.66 6.04 0.18
CA PHE A 238 -5.87 6.77 1.43
C PHE A 238 -5.24 6.01 2.61
N VAL A 239 -5.51 4.71 2.74
CA VAL A 239 -4.90 3.91 3.81
C VAL A 239 -3.39 3.79 3.64
N SER A 240 -2.88 3.61 2.42
CA SER A 240 -1.43 3.61 2.18
C SER A 240 -0.78 4.96 2.53
N THR A 241 -1.48 6.08 2.34
CA THR A 241 -0.93 7.42 2.61
C THR A 241 -1.04 7.79 4.08
N PHE A 242 -2.20 7.60 4.70
CA PHE A 242 -2.50 8.05 6.06
C PHE A 242 -2.22 6.99 7.13
N GLY A 243 -2.28 5.71 6.77
CA GLY A 243 -2.12 4.60 7.70
C GLY A 243 -3.29 4.48 8.68
N GLY A 244 -3.04 3.75 9.76
CA GLY A 244 -4.00 3.58 10.85
C GLY A 244 -5.27 2.80 10.44
N THR A 245 -6.35 3.12 11.14
CA THR A 245 -7.68 2.55 10.96
C THR A 245 -8.57 3.61 10.30
N VAL A 246 -9.26 3.26 9.21
CA VAL A 246 -10.06 4.20 8.42
C VAL A 246 -11.45 3.62 8.20
N ALA A 247 -12.48 4.38 8.59
CA ALA A 247 -13.86 4.12 8.20
C ALA A 247 -14.14 4.79 6.84
N PHE A 248 -14.80 4.08 5.95
CA PHE A 248 -15.17 4.58 4.64
C PHE A 248 -16.58 4.15 4.27
N ARG A 249 -17.35 5.07 3.68
CA ARG A 249 -18.63 4.80 3.05
C ARG A 249 -18.63 5.41 1.64
N ARG A 250 -19.23 4.71 0.70
CA ARG A 250 -19.34 5.16 -0.69
C ARG A 250 -20.06 6.51 -0.77
N GLY A 251 -19.40 7.51 -1.35
CA GLY A 251 -19.93 8.87 -1.50
C GLY A 251 -19.58 9.81 -0.35
N GLU A 252 -18.91 9.32 0.69
CA GLU A 252 -18.44 10.11 1.83
C GLU A 252 -16.91 10.13 1.86
N ALA A 253 -16.34 11.15 2.51
CA ALA A 253 -14.89 11.21 2.74
C ALA A 253 -14.47 10.12 3.74
N PRO A 254 -13.30 9.46 3.56
CA PRO A 254 -12.77 8.55 4.57
C PRO A 254 -12.53 9.27 5.90
N VAL A 255 -12.81 8.58 7.01
CA VAL A 255 -12.68 9.12 8.37
C VAL A 255 -11.68 8.27 9.15
N SER A 256 -10.65 8.90 9.70
CA SER A 256 -9.71 8.24 10.59
C SER A 256 -10.38 7.82 11.90
N MET A 257 -10.11 6.59 12.32
CA MET A 257 -10.57 6.00 13.58
C MET A 257 -9.42 5.91 14.59
N PRO A 258 -9.73 5.68 15.88
CA PRO A 258 -8.74 5.28 16.86
C PRO A 258 -7.83 4.16 16.35
N PRO A 259 -6.51 4.20 16.67
CA PRO A 259 -5.59 3.16 16.26
C PRO A 259 -5.96 1.82 16.89
N LEU A 260 -5.61 0.73 16.21
CA LEU A 260 -5.72 -0.60 16.78
C LEU A 260 -4.70 -0.77 17.92
N PRO A 261 -5.05 -1.48 19.00
CA PRO A 261 -4.10 -1.74 20.07
C PRO A 261 -2.86 -2.49 19.61
N ALA A 262 -1.70 -2.07 20.13
CA ALA A 262 -0.41 -2.67 19.82
C ALA A 262 -0.27 -4.14 20.29
N PHE A 263 -1.15 -4.61 21.17
CA PHE A 263 -1.15 -6.02 21.58
C PHE A 263 -1.78 -6.93 20.49
N LEU A 264 -2.62 -6.41 19.59
CA LEU A 264 -3.22 -7.23 18.53
C LEU A 264 -2.17 -7.76 17.55
N ARG A 265 -2.11 -9.09 17.42
CA ARG A 265 -1.27 -9.80 16.45
C ARG A 265 -2.08 -10.53 15.42
N PHE A 266 -1.66 -10.44 14.17
CA PHE A 266 -2.34 -11.06 13.05
C PHE A 266 -1.41 -11.93 12.23
N ILE A 267 -1.96 -13.00 11.67
CA ILE A 267 -1.36 -13.77 10.59
C ILE A 267 -2.17 -13.47 9.34
N VAL A 268 -1.54 -12.87 8.34
CA VAL A 268 -2.12 -12.68 7.01
C VAL A 268 -1.73 -13.87 6.15
N THR A 269 -2.71 -14.60 5.65
CA THR A 269 -2.45 -15.81 4.85
C THR A 269 -2.94 -15.62 3.44
N ASN A 270 -2.03 -15.66 2.47
CA ASN A 270 -2.38 -15.77 1.06
C ASN A 270 -2.69 -17.24 0.73
N THR A 271 -3.94 -17.51 0.36
CA THR A 271 -4.40 -18.84 -0.02
C THR A 271 -3.80 -19.33 -1.34
N ARG A 272 -3.17 -18.43 -2.12
CA ARG A 272 -2.67 -18.66 -3.49
C ARG A 272 -3.75 -19.10 -4.49
N VAL A 273 -5.01 -18.97 -4.12
CA VAL A 273 -6.14 -19.22 -5.01
C VAL A 273 -6.43 -17.96 -5.81
N PRO A 274 -6.33 -18.01 -7.15
CA PRO A 274 -6.64 -16.88 -8.01
C PRO A 274 -8.13 -16.58 -7.99
N ARG A 275 -8.48 -15.32 -8.23
CA ARG A 275 -9.87 -14.85 -8.15
C ARG A 275 -10.11 -13.65 -9.05
N SER A 276 -11.38 -13.45 -9.42
CA SER A 276 -11.84 -12.23 -10.08
C SER A 276 -12.65 -11.40 -9.09
N THR A 277 -12.08 -10.27 -8.64
CA THR A 277 -12.79 -9.31 -7.78
C THR A 277 -14.09 -8.86 -8.42
N ARG A 278 -14.08 -8.59 -9.73
CA ARG A 278 -15.26 -8.18 -10.49
C ARG A 278 -16.36 -9.24 -10.45
N ALA A 279 -16.02 -10.50 -10.72
CA ALA A 279 -17.00 -11.58 -10.71
C ALA A 279 -17.63 -11.80 -9.33
N LEU A 280 -16.87 -11.62 -8.25
CA LEU A 280 -17.39 -11.74 -6.89
C LEU A 280 -18.32 -10.58 -6.52
N VAL A 281 -17.99 -9.35 -6.93
CA VAL A 281 -18.88 -8.18 -6.76
C VAL A 281 -20.17 -8.34 -7.57
N GLU A 282 -20.07 -8.77 -8.83
CA GLU A 282 -21.23 -9.07 -9.69
C GLU A 282 -22.11 -10.18 -9.09
N LYS A 283 -21.49 -11.21 -8.51
CA LYS A 283 -22.21 -12.30 -7.83
C LYS A 283 -23.02 -11.79 -6.64
N VAL A 284 -22.44 -10.96 -5.78
CA VAL A 284 -23.18 -10.38 -4.64
C VAL A 284 -24.32 -9.48 -5.12
N ALA A 285 -24.08 -8.65 -6.14
CA ALA A 285 -25.10 -7.82 -6.73
C ALA A 285 -26.26 -8.63 -7.33
N SER A 286 -25.94 -9.73 -8.03
CA SER A 286 -26.93 -10.68 -8.57
C SER A 286 -27.75 -11.34 -7.45
N ASN A 287 -27.07 -11.84 -6.41
CA ASN A 287 -27.72 -12.47 -5.26
C ASN A 287 -28.67 -11.48 -4.54
N LEU A 288 -28.27 -10.21 -4.42
CA LEU A 288 -29.12 -9.17 -3.84
C LEU A 288 -30.34 -8.86 -4.70
N ALA A 289 -30.18 -8.84 -6.03
CA ALA A 289 -31.29 -8.62 -6.95
C ALA A 289 -32.29 -9.78 -6.95
N GLU A 290 -31.80 -11.02 -6.83
CA GLU A 290 -32.64 -12.22 -6.81
C GLU A 290 -33.32 -12.44 -5.44
N PHE A 291 -32.59 -12.22 -4.34
CA PHE A 291 -33.07 -12.47 -2.97
C PHE A 291 -32.90 -11.23 -2.06
N PRO A 292 -33.58 -10.11 -2.35
CA PRO A 292 -33.37 -8.85 -1.63
C PRO A 292 -33.72 -8.93 -0.14
N THR A 293 -34.75 -9.70 0.23
CA THR A 293 -35.18 -9.88 1.63
C THR A 293 -34.28 -10.81 2.44
N VAL A 294 -33.34 -11.51 1.79
CA VAL A 294 -32.36 -12.39 2.43
C VAL A 294 -30.99 -11.71 2.48
N VAL A 295 -30.50 -11.27 1.31
CA VAL A 295 -29.16 -10.68 1.20
C VAL A 295 -29.11 -9.27 1.78
N GLY A 296 -30.17 -8.47 1.62
CA GLY A 296 -30.26 -7.12 2.19
C GLY A 296 -30.00 -7.10 3.71
N PRO A 297 -30.74 -7.88 4.51
CA PRO A 297 -30.50 -8.00 5.95
C PRO A 297 -29.10 -8.53 6.32
N VAL A 298 -28.49 -9.37 5.48
CA VAL A 298 -27.10 -9.81 5.70
C VAL A 298 -26.12 -8.64 5.52
N LEU A 299 -26.31 -7.80 4.51
CA LEU A 299 -25.51 -6.58 4.33
C LEU A 299 -25.74 -5.57 5.46
N ASP A 300 -26.97 -5.48 5.98
CA ASP A 300 -27.28 -4.68 7.18
C ASP A 300 -26.59 -5.24 8.43
N ALA A 301 -26.51 -6.57 8.57
CA ALA A 301 -25.75 -7.19 9.65
C ALA A 301 -24.24 -6.89 9.54
N ILE A 302 -23.68 -6.88 8.32
CA ILE A 302 -22.28 -6.48 8.09
C ILE A 302 -22.07 -5.00 8.47
N GLN A 303 -23.03 -4.10 8.18
CA GLN A 303 -23.00 -2.73 8.69
C GLN A 303 -22.95 -2.71 10.23
N GLY A 304 -23.79 -3.50 10.88
CA GLY A 304 -23.78 -3.62 12.34
C GLY A 304 -22.44 -4.13 12.91
N ILE A 305 -21.69 -4.96 12.17
CA ILE A 305 -20.32 -5.34 12.53
C ILE A 305 -19.38 -4.13 12.48
N SER A 306 -19.46 -3.30 11.43
CA SER A 306 -18.64 -2.09 11.33
C SER A 306 -18.97 -1.11 12.46
N ASP A 307 -20.25 -0.89 12.76
CA ASP A 307 -20.67 -0.02 13.87
C ASP A 307 -20.16 -0.56 15.21
N ALA A 308 -20.23 -1.89 15.43
CA ALA A 308 -19.68 -2.51 16.63
C ALA A 308 -18.16 -2.36 16.76
N TYR A 309 -17.40 -2.36 15.66
CA TYR A 309 -15.97 -2.05 15.70
C TYR A 309 -15.71 -0.59 16.04
N VAL A 310 -16.50 0.35 15.51
CA VAL A 310 -16.42 1.77 15.86
C VAL A 310 -16.67 1.96 17.36
N GLU A 311 -17.73 1.35 17.89
CA GLU A 311 -18.04 1.39 19.33
C GLU A 311 -16.97 0.72 20.19
N LEU A 312 -16.38 -0.38 19.72
CA LEU A 312 -15.33 -1.10 20.45
C LEU A 312 -14.02 -0.30 20.51
N LEU A 313 -13.69 0.45 19.45
CA LEU A 313 -12.45 1.23 19.35
C LEU A 313 -12.58 2.65 19.91
N ALA A 314 -13.78 3.23 19.95
CA ALA A 314 -13.99 4.60 20.43
C ALA A 314 -13.41 4.90 21.84
N PRO A 315 -13.55 4.03 22.85
CA PRO A 315 -13.02 4.28 24.19
C PRO A 315 -11.49 4.29 24.27
N LEU A 316 -10.80 3.73 23.28
CA LEU A 316 -9.34 3.67 23.25
C LEU A 316 -8.69 5.03 22.97
N GLY A 317 -9.45 5.96 22.38
CA GLY A 317 -8.96 7.29 22.02
C GLY A 317 -7.70 7.26 21.15
N PRO A 318 -6.87 8.30 21.17
CA PRO A 318 -5.64 8.35 20.38
C PRO A 318 -4.53 7.42 20.91
N THR A 319 -4.64 6.91 22.14
CA THR A 319 -3.61 6.08 22.77
C THR A 319 -3.67 4.61 22.35
N GLY A 320 -4.70 4.21 21.59
CA GLY A 320 -4.83 2.83 21.11
C GLY A 320 -5.01 1.81 22.24
N GLY A 321 -5.44 2.24 23.43
CA GLY A 321 -5.64 1.33 24.55
C GLY A 321 -4.36 0.94 25.29
N ALA A 322 -3.31 1.77 25.23
CA ALA A 322 -2.07 1.57 25.99
C ALA A 322 -2.30 1.38 27.51
N ASP A 323 -3.36 1.98 28.06
CA ASP A 323 -3.68 1.95 29.49
C ASP A 323 -4.64 0.81 29.89
N LEU A 324 -4.99 -0.11 28.99
CA LEU A 324 -5.91 -1.20 29.30
C LEU A 324 -5.26 -2.20 30.28
N ASP A 325 -5.99 -2.51 31.35
CA ASP A 325 -5.60 -3.61 32.24
C ASP A 325 -5.80 -4.97 31.57
N HIS A 326 -5.18 -6.00 32.13
CA HIS A 326 -5.21 -7.35 31.56
C HIS A 326 -6.64 -7.92 31.38
N PRO A 327 -7.56 -7.80 32.36
CA PRO A 327 -8.96 -8.20 32.18
C PRO A 327 -9.68 -7.46 31.04
N ALA A 328 -9.51 -6.14 30.92
CA ALA A 328 -10.13 -5.35 29.85
C ALA A 328 -9.56 -5.72 28.48
N MET A 329 -8.25 -5.97 28.39
CA MET A 329 -7.59 -6.45 27.18
C MET A 329 -8.16 -7.82 26.73
N CYS A 330 -8.31 -8.78 27.64
CA CYS A 330 -8.93 -10.07 27.34
C CYS A 330 -10.38 -9.93 26.86
N ALA A 331 -11.16 -9.06 27.50
CA ALA A 331 -12.55 -8.80 27.10
C ALA A 331 -12.63 -8.12 25.72
N PHE A 332 -11.71 -7.20 25.41
CA PHE A 332 -11.58 -6.57 24.11
C PHE A 332 -11.27 -7.60 23.02
N LEU A 333 -10.26 -8.44 23.24
CA LEU A 333 -9.84 -9.49 22.31
C LEU A 333 -10.98 -10.47 22.01
N ALA A 334 -11.70 -10.93 23.04
CA ALA A 334 -12.84 -11.82 22.86
C ALA A 334 -13.96 -11.19 22.01
N LYS A 335 -14.26 -9.90 22.21
CA LYS A 335 -15.24 -9.17 21.39
C LYS A 335 -14.75 -9.00 19.95
N PHE A 336 -13.50 -8.58 19.78
CA PHE A 336 -12.89 -8.38 18.46
C PHE A 336 -12.87 -9.67 17.64
N ALA A 337 -12.43 -10.78 18.25
CA ALA A 337 -12.44 -12.11 17.66
C ALA A 337 -13.84 -12.56 17.25
N LYS A 338 -14.85 -12.32 18.12
CA LYS A 338 -16.23 -12.67 17.83
C LYS A 338 -16.79 -11.88 16.64
N LEU A 339 -16.49 -10.58 16.53
CA LEU A 339 -16.87 -9.77 15.38
C LEU A 339 -16.24 -10.30 14.08
N MET A 340 -14.95 -10.69 14.12
CA MET A 340 -14.29 -11.28 12.94
C MET A 340 -14.98 -12.56 12.48
N THR A 341 -15.24 -13.49 13.41
CA THR A 341 -15.87 -14.78 13.11
C THR A 341 -17.28 -14.61 12.55
N ILE A 342 -18.10 -13.75 13.17
CA ILE A 342 -19.46 -13.47 12.67
C ILE A 342 -19.39 -12.88 11.26
N ASN A 343 -18.51 -11.89 11.04
CA ASN A 343 -18.38 -11.26 9.73
C ASN A 343 -17.97 -12.28 8.65
N ASN A 344 -17.04 -13.19 8.95
CA ASN A 344 -16.66 -14.23 8.00
C ASN A 344 -17.85 -15.11 7.58
N HIS A 345 -18.70 -15.50 8.52
CA HIS A 345 -19.90 -16.29 8.21
C HIS A 345 -20.93 -15.50 7.39
N LEU A 346 -21.12 -14.21 7.67
CA LEU A 346 -21.98 -13.34 6.85
C LEU A 346 -21.43 -13.19 5.42
N LEU A 347 -20.11 -13.08 5.26
CA LEU A 347 -19.48 -13.00 3.94
C LEU A 347 -19.60 -14.33 3.17
N SER A 348 -19.46 -15.46 3.86
CA SER A 348 -19.73 -16.76 3.25
C SER A 348 -21.19 -16.90 2.80
N SER A 349 -22.15 -16.38 3.58
CA SER A 349 -23.58 -16.51 3.25
C SER A 349 -24.02 -15.66 2.04
N VAL A 350 -23.35 -14.54 1.75
CA VAL A 350 -23.57 -13.78 0.50
C VAL A 350 -22.86 -14.38 -0.71
N GLY A 351 -22.13 -15.50 -0.53
CA GLY A 351 -21.58 -16.32 -1.60
C GLY A 351 -20.14 -15.97 -1.99
N VAL A 352 -19.39 -15.29 -1.13
CA VAL A 352 -17.98 -14.92 -1.38
C VAL A 352 -16.98 -15.71 -0.53
N GLY A 353 -17.44 -16.73 0.19
CA GLY A 353 -16.59 -17.73 0.82
C GLY A 353 -15.86 -18.62 -0.22
N HIS A 354 -14.96 -19.49 0.27
CA HIS A 354 -14.25 -20.46 -0.56
C HIS A 354 -13.64 -21.56 0.32
N ALA A 355 -13.54 -22.79 -0.18
CA ALA A 355 -13.00 -23.93 0.58
C ALA A 355 -11.58 -23.69 1.12
N SER A 356 -10.75 -22.91 0.40
CA SER A 356 -9.41 -22.53 0.91
C SER A 356 -9.47 -21.55 2.08
N ILE A 357 -10.46 -20.64 2.11
CA ILE A 357 -10.68 -19.72 3.23
C ILE A 357 -11.11 -20.52 4.45
N ASP A 358 -12.08 -21.43 4.28
CA ASP A 358 -12.56 -22.31 5.34
C ASP A 358 -11.41 -23.20 5.85
N ARG A 359 -10.59 -23.74 4.95
CA ARG A 359 -9.44 -24.56 5.32
C ARG A 359 -8.39 -23.79 6.13
N VAL A 360 -8.12 -22.52 5.80
CA VAL A 360 -7.22 -21.68 6.61
C VAL A 360 -7.82 -21.42 7.98
N ALA A 361 -9.12 -21.11 8.05
CA ALA A 361 -9.81 -20.90 9.32
C ALA A 361 -9.77 -22.15 10.22
N ASP A 362 -9.96 -23.35 9.64
CA ASP A 362 -9.88 -24.62 10.36
C ASP A 362 -8.48 -24.87 10.94
N ILE A 363 -7.42 -24.66 10.14
CA ILE A 363 -6.04 -24.86 10.59
C ILE A 363 -5.67 -23.84 11.67
N ALA A 364 -5.94 -22.55 11.45
CA ALA A 364 -5.62 -21.49 12.39
C ALA A 364 -6.42 -21.63 13.70
N GLY A 365 -7.69 -22.04 13.62
CA GLY A 365 -8.54 -22.30 14.78
C GLY A 365 -8.09 -23.53 15.58
N SER A 366 -7.74 -24.64 14.91
CA SER A 366 -7.32 -25.88 15.57
C SER A 366 -5.94 -25.80 16.23
N LEU A 367 -4.98 -25.11 15.59
CA LEU A 367 -3.61 -25.03 16.09
C LEU A 367 -3.39 -23.86 17.06
N GLY A 368 -4.12 -22.75 16.88
CA GLY A 368 -3.86 -21.51 17.61
C GLY A 368 -5.09 -20.82 18.17
N GLN A 369 -6.29 -21.41 18.07
CA GLN A 369 -7.55 -20.79 18.48
C GLN A 369 -7.78 -19.41 17.83
N CYS A 370 -7.21 -19.21 16.63
CA CYS A 370 -7.26 -17.93 15.96
C CYS A 370 -8.65 -17.66 15.36
N ALA A 371 -9.18 -16.45 15.56
CA ALA A 371 -10.37 -16.00 14.84
C ALA A 371 -9.97 -15.55 13.43
N THR A 372 -10.52 -16.22 12.41
CA THR A 372 -10.12 -16.01 11.02
C THR A 372 -11.27 -15.47 10.19
N LYS A 373 -10.98 -14.49 9.33
CA LYS A 373 -11.90 -14.01 8.30
C LYS A 373 -11.19 -13.73 6.99
N LEU A 374 -11.93 -13.85 5.88
CA LEU A 374 -11.46 -13.35 4.60
C LEU A 374 -11.24 -11.83 4.63
N THR A 375 -10.38 -11.32 3.74
CA THR A 375 -10.17 -9.88 3.55
C THR A 375 -10.19 -9.51 2.07
N GLY A 376 -10.89 -8.43 1.73
CA GLY A 376 -11.17 -8.04 0.35
C GLY A 376 -12.27 -8.88 -0.30
N ALA A 377 -12.23 -9.08 -1.62
CA ALA A 377 -13.36 -9.68 -2.35
C ALA A 377 -13.75 -11.14 -1.99
N GLY A 378 -12.98 -11.90 -1.21
CA GLY A 378 -13.23 -13.33 -0.97
C GLY A 378 -12.90 -14.24 -2.17
N GLY A 379 -13.48 -15.45 -2.20
CA GLY A 379 -13.31 -16.44 -3.28
C GLY A 379 -11.90 -17.05 -3.39
N GLY A 380 -11.07 -16.93 -2.35
CA GLY A 380 -9.63 -17.17 -2.39
C GLY A 380 -8.88 -15.96 -1.82
N GLY A 381 -7.76 -15.57 -2.45
CA GLY A 381 -7.00 -14.37 -2.04
C GLY A 381 -6.41 -14.49 -0.64
N CYS A 382 -6.46 -13.41 0.13
CA CYS A 382 -5.94 -13.34 1.50
C CYS A 382 -7.03 -13.48 2.57
N VAL A 383 -6.62 -14.00 3.72
CA VAL A 383 -7.39 -14.02 4.96
C VAL A 383 -6.56 -13.42 6.09
N ILE A 384 -7.23 -12.90 7.11
CA ILE A 384 -6.62 -12.40 8.33
C ILE A 384 -7.04 -13.28 9.51
N SER A 385 -6.06 -13.72 10.30
CA SER A 385 -6.26 -14.54 11.50
C SER A 385 -5.74 -13.79 12.71
N LEU A 386 -6.62 -13.45 13.66
CA LEU A 386 -6.25 -12.85 14.93
C LEU A 386 -5.70 -13.94 15.86
N VAL A 387 -4.49 -13.72 16.35
CA VAL A 387 -3.86 -14.57 17.37
C VAL A 387 -4.44 -14.19 18.73
N PRO A 388 -4.92 -15.14 19.54
CA PRO A 388 -5.45 -14.83 20.87
C PRO A 388 -4.33 -14.34 21.82
N GLU A 389 -4.64 -13.35 22.66
CA GLU A 389 -3.74 -12.82 23.70
C GLU A 389 -4.51 -12.50 25.01
N PRO A 390 -3.85 -12.29 26.17
CA PRO A 390 -2.77 -13.08 26.76
C PRO A 390 -3.27 -13.93 27.94
N VAL A 391 -2.50 -14.96 28.30
CA VAL A 391 -2.52 -15.57 29.63
C VAL A 391 -1.17 -15.30 30.30
N ALA A 392 -1.12 -14.36 31.25
CA ALA A 392 0.00 -14.11 32.18
C ALA A 392 1.37 -13.64 31.59
N PRO A 393 2.32 -13.14 32.40
CA PRO A 393 3.54 -12.42 31.95
C PRO A 393 4.62 -13.23 31.19
N ASP A 394 4.53 -14.57 31.14
CA ASP A 394 5.52 -15.44 30.48
C ASP A 394 5.26 -15.66 28.96
N THR A 395 4.63 -14.68 28.29
CA THR A 395 3.76 -14.90 27.13
C THR A 395 4.38 -14.73 25.75
N GLN A 396 5.47 -13.99 25.58
CA GLN A 396 6.02 -13.78 24.23
C GLN A 396 6.48 -15.09 23.57
N ALA A 397 7.07 -16.00 24.34
CA ALA A 397 7.51 -17.30 23.83
C ALA A 397 6.32 -18.20 23.46
N GLN A 398 5.22 -18.15 24.22
CA GLN A 398 4.01 -18.93 23.93
C GLN A 398 3.28 -18.41 22.70
N VAL A 399 3.14 -17.10 22.57
CA VAL A 399 2.56 -16.46 21.39
C VAL A 399 3.40 -16.77 20.15
N ALA A 400 4.73 -16.66 20.25
CA ALA A 400 5.63 -17.04 19.17
C ALA A 400 5.48 -18.52 18.78
N ALA A 401 5.32 -19.42 19.76
CA ALA A 401 5.07 -20.84 19.51
C ALA A 401 3.72 -21.08 18.81
N VAL A 402 2.66 -20.35 19.18
CA VAL A 402 1.36 -20.43 18.50
C VAL A 402 1.47 -19.93 17.06
N VAL A 403 2.12 -18.78 16.85
CA VAL A 403 2.33 -18.22 15.52
C VAL A 403 3.15 -19.17 14.65
N ASP A 404 4.21 -19.78 15.19
CA ASP A 404 5.05 -20.72 14.48
C ASP A 404 4.30 -22.02 14.13
N ALA A 405 3.55 -22.58 15.08
CA ALA A 405 2.73 -23.77 14.87
C ALA A 405 1.67 -23.53 13.78
N VAL A 406 0.91 -22.43 13.87
CA VAL A 406 -0.10 -22.06 12.87
C VAL A 406 0.56 -21.79 11.51
N SER A 407 1.64 -21.03 11.46
CA SER A 407 2.35 -20.71 10.21
C SER A 407 2.91 -21.96 9.55
N THR A 408 3.47 -22.89 10.32
CA THR A 408 3.98 -24.16 9.81
C THR A 408 2.84 -25.01 9.23
N GLY A 409 1.75 -25.20 9.98
CA GLY A 409 0.58 -25.95 9.49
C GLY A 409 -0.04 -25.34 8.22
N LEU A 410 -0.05 -24.01 8.10
CA LEU A 410 -0.53 -23.32 6.90
C LEU A 410 0.42 -23.50 5.70
N ARG A 411 1.74 -23.46 5.92
CA ARG A 411 2.74 -23.72 4.86
C ARG A 411 2.66 -25.17 4.36
N GLU A 412 2.50 -26.13 5.27
CA GLU A 412 2.29 -27.55 4.93
C GLU A 412 1.02 -27.77 4.11
N ALA A 413 -0.03 -26.99 4.37
CA ALA A 413 -1.26 -26.97 3.58
C ALA A 413 -1.13 -26.21 2.24
N GLY A 414 0.06 -25.69 1.90
CA GLY A 414 0.34 -25.02 0.63
C GLY A 414 0.05 -23.52 0.61
N PHE A 415 -0.34 -22.92 1.74
CA PHE A 415 -0.61 -21.49 1.85
C PHE A 415 0.66 -20.68 2.16
N ALA A 416 0.57 -19.36 2.05
CA ALA A 416 1.66 -18.44 2.38
C ALA A 416 1.24 -17.52 3.54
N PRO A 417 1.54 -17.89 4.80
CA PRO A 417 1.29 -17.07 5.98
C PRO A 417 2.43 -16.09 6.26
N PHE A 418 2.07 -14.92 6.76
CA PHE A 418 2.98 -13.86 7.21
C PHE A 418 2.45 -13.27 8.52
N GLU A 419 3.27 -13.23 9.57
CA GLU A 419 2.94 -12.49 10.80
C GLU A 419 3.04 -10.99 10.51
N THR A 420 2.09 -10.22 11.01
CA THR A 420 2.10 -8.76 10.87
C THR A 420 1.25 -8.08 11.94
N ARG A 421 1.40 -6.76 12.01
CA ARG A 421 0.57 -5.86 12.79
C ARG A 421 -0.33 -5.07 11.85
N LEU A 422 -1.50 -4.71 12.34
CA LEU A 422 -2.47 -3.88 11.61
C LEU A 422 -2.58 -2.52 12.29
N GLY A 423 -2.79 -1.48 11.51
CA GLY A 423 -3.00 -0.11 12.00
C GLY A 423 -1.71 0.69 12.14
N GLY A 424 -0.62 0.24 11.51
CA GLY A 424 0.66 0.94 11.48
C GLY A 424 0.64 2.25 10.66
N PRO A 425 1.77 2.97 10.63
CA PRO A 425 1.88 4.25 9.96
C PRO A 425 1.68 4.13 8.44
N GLY A 426 1.17 5.21 7.85
CA GLY A 426 1.01 5.37 6.40
C GLY A 426 2.35 5.57 5.71
N VAL A 427 2.45 6.49 4.75
CA VAL A 427 3.71 6.77 4.08
C VAL A 427 4.80 7.21 5.07
N LEU A 428 6.00 6.64 4.91
CA LEU A 428 7.19 6.94 5.69
C LEU A 428 8.33 7.38 4.77
N PHE A 429 9.24 8.17 5.34
CA PHE A 429 10.50 8.60 4.72
C PHE A 429 11.64 8.18 5.62
N TYR A 430 12.77 7.85 5.00
CA TYR A 430 13.95 7.38 5.71
C TYR A 430 15.15 8.26 5.36
N ASP A 431 16.02 8.46 6.33
CA ASP A 431 17.34 9.05 6.15
C ASP A 431 18.40 7.96 6.14
N LEU A 432 19.21 7.86 5.08
CA LEU A 432 20.21 6.80 4.96
C LEU A 432 21.30 6.89 6.04
N ALA A 433 21.62 8.10 6.50
CA ALA A 433 22.66 8.31 7.49
C ALA A 433 22.27 7.80 8.88
N ASP A 434 21.00 7.96 9.26
CA ASP A 434 20.50 7.66 10.61
C ASP A 434 19.70 6.35 10.66
N ASP A 435 18.93 6.03 9.61
CA ASP A 435 18.02 4.88 9.57
C ASP A 435 18.60 3.65 8.87
N LEU A 436 19.80 3.70 8.28
CA LEU A 436 20.44 2.52 7.67
C LEU A 436 21.95 2.53 7.94
N PRO A 437 22.40 2.27 9.19
CA PRO A 437 23.82 2.33 9.53
C PRO A 437 24.62 1.34 8.68
N GLY A 438 25.45 1.87 7.78
CA GLY A 438 26.28 1.12 6.83
C GLY A 438 25.85 1.21 5.36
N ALA A 439 24.82 1.99 5.03
CA ALA A 439 24.47 2.40 3.66
C ALA A 439 24.69 3.92 3.50
N GLY A 440 25.92 4.32 3.23
CA GLY A 440 26.25 5.71 2.91
C GLY A 440 25.76 6.13 1.52
N PRO A 441 25.69 7.44 1.24
CA PRO A 441 25.37 7.97 -0.09
C PRO A 441 26.39 7.53 -1.18
N GLU A 442 27.59 7.07 -0.79
CA GLU A 442 28.60 6.53 -1.72
C GLU A 442 28.46 5.02 -2.01
N ASP A 443 27.49 4.33 -1.40
CA ASP A 443 27.35 2.88 -1.56
C ASP A 443 26.65 2.49 -2.89
N ASP A 444 27.20 1.45 -3.55
CA ASP A 444 26.66 0.86 -4.78
C ASP A 444 25.14 0.61 -4.66
N PRO A 445 24.33 0.90 -5.70
CA PRO A 445 22.91 0.51 -5.77
C PRO A 445 22.62 -0.93 -5.29
N HIS A 446 23.56 -1.87 -5.46
CA HIS A 446 23.45 -3.24 -4.97
C HIS A 446 23.58 -3.35 -3.42
N ALA A 447 24.39 -2.51 -2.78
CA ALA A 447 24.53 -2.41 -1.33
C ALA A 447 23.30 -1.74 -0.71
N LEU A 448 22.79 -0.67 -1.31
CA LEU A 448 21.52 -0.04 -0.92
C LEU A 448 20.34 -1.02 -1.05
N ARG A 449 20.32 -1.81 -2.14
CA ARG A 449 19.35 -2.91 -2.34
C ARG A 449 19.45 -3.97 -1.24
N SER A 450 20.67 -4.33 -0.84
CA SER A 450 20.92 -5.30 0.24
C SER A 450 20.53 -4.75 1.60
N ALA A 451 20.78 -3.45 1.86
CA ALA A 451 20.38 -2.75 3.07
C ALA A 451 18.87 -2.57 3.15
N MET A 452 18.20 -2.25 2.04
CA MET A 452 16.74 -2.25 1.94
C MET A 452 16.17 -3.65 2.18
N HIS A 453 16.73 -4.69 1.57
CA HIS A 453 16.34 -6.08 1.85
C HIS A 453 16.54 -6.45 3.32
N ALA A 454 17.69 -6.08 3.90
CA ALA A 454 18.02 -6.34 5.29
C ALA A 454 17.06 -5.61 6.24
N ALA A 455 16.82 -4.31 6.04
CA ALA A 455 15.85 -3.52 6.79
C ALA A 455 14.40 -4.01 6.62
N CYS A 456 14.06 -4.52 5.44
CA CYS A 456 12.78 -5.20 5.19
C CYS A 456 12.67 -6.53 5.97
N SER A 457 13.78 -7.24 6.18
CA SER A 457 13.80 -8.55 6.85
C SER A 457 14.01 -8.51 8.36
N ASP A 458 14.66 -7.48 8.91
CA ASP A 458 15.19 -7.55 10.28
C ASP A 458 14.18 -7.24 11.38
N HIS A 459 12.92 -6.89 11.08
CA HIS A 459 11.88 -6.56 12.08
C HIS A 459 12.33 -5.61 13.24
N LYS A 460 13.47 -4.90 13.10
CA LYS A 460 14.11 -4.08 14.15
C LYS A 460 13.76 -2.59 14.09
N PHE A 461 13.27 -2.09 12.95
CA PHE A 461 12.68 -0.74 12.83
C PHE A 461 11.33 -0.58 13.57
N TRP A 462 10.90 -1.59 14.33
CA TRP A 462 9.53 -1.77 14.80
C TRP A 462 9.30 -1.31 16.24
N VAL A 463 10.27 -0.60 16.84
CA VAL A 463 10.25 -0.28 18.28
C VAL A 463 10.49 1.20 18.60
N GLU A 464 11.00 2.04 17.68
CA GLU A 464 11.42 3.41 18.04
C GLU A 464 10.63 4.56 17.38
N ILE A 465 9.45 4.29 16.83
CA ILE A 465 8.52 5.35 16.41
C ILE A 465 7.29 5.32 17.32
N GLU A 466 7.45 5.79 18.55
CA GLU A 466 6.36 6.30 19.42
C GLU A 466 6.32 7.83 19.36
#